data_AF-A0A453P2G6-F1
#
_entry.id   AF-A0A453P2G6-F1
#
_cell.length_a   1.000
_cell.length_b   1.000
_cell.length_c   1.000
_cell.angle_alpha   90.00
_cell.angle_beta   90.00
_cell.angle_gamma   90.00
#
_symmetry.space_group_name_H-M   'P 1'
#
loop_
_entity.id
_entity.type
_entity.pdbx_description
1 polymer ?
#
loop_
_entity_poly.entity_id
_entity_poly.type
_entity_poly.pdbx_seq_one_letter_code
_entity_poly.pdbx_strand_id
1 'polypeptide(L)'
;PAQRYRRPGLRVTTEYDSEEALFAHKVSCKLAGGLAKLRLSFQSDQQGHGEDPRQLFGAPVLSFVTKHFSAMYDVEGRNALLRGNASLPGGAVQLRASHDVKEQEGEVSVRTRLGDPSYRLEISSLVPYSGLPRATLHFPIGQVSVEERTNEEDQKMLSVYGIAKTDFLDGILTAQYNENDLNLRYCYKVIYV
;
A
#
# COMPACT_ATOMS: atom_id res chain seq x y z
N PRO A 1 27.96 11.88 -33.74
CA PRO A 1 26.79 10.96 -33.67
C PRO A 1 25.68 11.55 -32.78
N ALA A 2 24.60 12.03 -33.40
CA ALA A 2 23.47 12.60 -32.67
C ALA A 2 22.76 11.50 -31.85
N GLN A 3 22.74 11.64 -30.53
CA GLN A 3 21.91 10.82 -29.65
C GLN A 3 20.45 10.99 -30.08
N ARG A 4 19.89 9.99 -30.76
CA ARG A 4 18.45 9.93 -31.01
C ARG A 4 17.76 9.76 -29.67
N TYR A 5 17.23 10.85 -29.10
CA TYR A 5 16.32 10.79 -27.96
C TYR A 5 15.10 9.98 -28.38
N ARG A 6 15.10 8.68 -28.06
CA ARG A 6 13.96 7.80 -28.29
C ARG A 6 12.81 8.32 -27.42
N ARG A 7 11.73 8.78 -28.04
CA ARG A 7 10.55 9.26 -27.32
C ARG A 7 10.10 8.15 -26.36
N PRO A 8 9.86 8.48 -25.09
CA PRO A 8 9.44 7.48 -24.13
C PRO A 8 8.08 6.89 -24.53
N GLY A 9 7.95 5.57 -24.40
CA GLY A 9 6.71 4.87 -24.77
C GLY A 9 5.55 5.28 -23.87
N LEU A 10 4.46 5.71 -24.50
CA LEU A 10 3.20 6.04 -23.82
C LEU A 10 2.30 4.80 -23.80
N ARG A 11 1.71 4.50 -22.64
CA ARG A 11 0.68 3.47 -22.48
C ARG A 11 -0.58 4.11 -21.93
N VAL A 12 -1.69 3.87 -22.61
CA VAL A 12 -3.03 4.29 -22.18
C VAL A 12 -3.85 3.04 -21.89
N THR A 13 -4.58 3.02 -20.78
CA THR A 13 -5.53 1.97 -20.41
C THR A 13 -6.81 2.62 -19.90
N THR A 14 -7.94 2.08 -20.32
CA THR A 14 -9.27 2.47 -19.86
C THR A 14 -9.96 1.21 -19.34
N GLU A 15 -10.54 1.28 -18.16
CA GLU A 15 -11.32 0.23 -17.52
C GLU A 15 -12.72 0.77 -17.26
N TYR A 16 -13.75 -0.06 -17.42
CA TYR A 16 -15.14 0.30 -17.15
C TYR A 16 -15.64 -0.51 -15.95
N ASP A 17 -16.24 0.19 -14.99
CA ASP A 17 -16.89 -0.38 -13.83
C ASP A 17 -18.41 -0.32 -14.01
N SER A 18 -19.06 -1.48 -14.05
CA SER A 18 -20.51 -1.57 -14.25
C SER A 18 -21.32 -1.33 -12.97
N GLU A 19 -20.73 -1.51 -11.79
CA GLU A 19 -21.43 -1.27 -10.52
C GLU A 19 -21.59 0.24 -10.28
N GLU A 20 -20.52 0.98 -10.55
CA GLU A 20 -20.48 2.45 -10.38
C GLU A 20 -20.83 3.23 -11.66
N ALA A 21 -20.95 2.54 -12.81
CA ALA A 21 -21.12 3.14 -14.13
C ALA A 21 -20.06 4.22 -14.46
N LEU A 22 -18.79 3.93 -14.15
CA LEU A 22 -17.65 4.84 -14.34
C LEU A 22 -16.58 4.27 -15.27
N PHE A 23 -15.91 5.14 -16.02
CA PHE A 23 -14.68 4.82 -16.73
C PHE A 23 -13.48 5.31 -15.93
N ALA A 24 -12.51 4.42 -15.70
CA ALA A 24 -11.22 4.75 -15.10
C ALA A 24 -10.13 4.77 -16.18
N HIS A 25 -9.52 5.93 -16.38
CA HIS A 25 -8.46 6.12 -17.36
C HIS A 25 -7.10 6.20 -16.68
N LYS A 26 -6.08 5.62 -17.33
CA LYS A 26 -4.70 5.67 -16.86
C LYS A 26 -3.75 5.85 -18.03
N VAL A 27 -3.03 6.95 -18.02
CA VAL A 27 -1.98 7.29 -18.98
C VAL A 27 -0.64 7.15 -18.26
N SER A 28 0.32 6.43 -18.82
CA SER A 28 1.64 6.26 -18.21
C SER A 28 2.78 6.31 -19.21
N CYS A 29 3.90 6.84 -18.77
CA CYS A 29 5.09 7.07 -19.57
C CYS A 29 6.33 6.64 -18.77
N LYS A 30 7.17 5.78 -19.35
CA LYS A 30 8.45 5.37 -18.73
C LYS A 30 9.53 6.39 -19.08
N LEU A 31 10.23 6.91 -18.08
CA LEU A 31 11.32 7.86 -18.23
C LEU A 31 12.67 7.19 -17.98
N ALA A 32 13.75 7.81 -18.47
CA ALA A 32 15.14 7.41 -18.19
C ALA A 32 15.39 5.90 -18.37
N GLY A 33 15.00 5.33 -19.51
CA GLY A 33 15.19 3.90 -19.78
C GLY A 33 14.35 2.95 -18.91
N GLY A 34 13.35 3.46 -18.18
CA GLY A 34 12.50 2.68 -17.29
C GLY A 34 12.82 2.82 -15.80
N LEU A 35 13.77 3.68 -15.43
CA LEU A 35 14.12 3.95 -14.02
C LEU A 35 13.01 4.72 -13.29
N ALA A 36 12.20 5.46 -14.02
CA ALA A 36 11.06 6.19 -13.48
C ALA A 36 9.82 6.04 -14.38
N LYS A 37 8.65 6.32 -13.81
CA LYS A 37 7.37 6.31 -14.50
C LYS A 37 6.54 7.51 -14.06
N LEU A 38 6.05 8.27 -15.02
CA LEU A 38 4.97 9.21 -14.81
C LEU A 38 3.65 8.51 -15.11
N ARG A 39 2.64 8.75 -14.28
CA ARG A 39 1.28 8.23 -14.45
C ARG A 39 0.28 9.34 -14.17
N LEU A 40 -0.71 9.48 -15.02
CA LEU A 40 -1.92 10.25 -14.78
C LEU A 40 -3.09 9.27 -14.76
N SER A 41 -3.97 9.36 -13.77
CA SER A 41 -5.25 8.67 -13.76
C SER A 41 -6.38 9.64 -13.47
N PHE A 42 -7.55 9.37 -14.02
CA PHE A 42 -8.77 10.15 -13.83
C PHE A 42 -9.97 9.27 -14.16
N GLN A 43 -11.14 9.68 -13.70
CA GLN A 43 -12.42 9.04 -13.94
C GLN A 43 -13.29 9.90 -14.84
N SER A 44 -14.23 9.28 -15.55
CA SER A 44 -15.31 9.97 -16.25
C SER A 44 -16.61 9.19 -16.13
N ASP A 45 -17.74 9.88 -16.09
CA ASP A 45 -19.07 9.27 -16.07
C ASP A 45 -19.54 8.80 -17.46
N GLN A 46 -20.60 8.00 -17.49
CA GLN A 46 -21.25 7.57 -18.73
C GLN A 46 -22.11 8.64 -19.39
N GLN A 47 -22.59 9.62 -18.62
CA GLN A 47 -23.62 10.53 -19.10
C GLN A 47 -23.05 11.72 -19.86
N GLY A 48 -21.80 12.12 -19.65
CA GLY A 48 -21.22 13.32 -20.26
C GLY A 48 -22.06 14.58 -20.03
N HIS A 49 -22.92 14.58 -18.99
CA HIS A 49 -23.97 15.58 -18.77
C HIS A 49 -23.48 16.81 -18.01
N GLY A 50 -22.17 16.95 -17.83
CA GLY A 50 -21.61 18.19 -17.32
C GLY A 50 -21.63 19.27 -18.38
N GLU A 51 -22.49 20.28 -18.21
CA GLU A 51 -22.37 21.55 -18.92
C GLU A 51 -21.01 22.25 -18.66
N ASP A 52 -20.31 21.84 -17.58
CA ASP A 52 -18.94 22.25 -17.26
C ASP A 52 -17.92 21.21 -17.78
N PRO A 53 -17.01 21.57 -18.72
CA PRO A 53 -15.96 20.68 -19.23
C PRO A 53 -15.01 20.14 -18.14
N ARG A 54 -15.05 20.71 -16.92
CA ARG A 54 -14.33 20.17 -15.74
C ARG A 54 -14.93 18.88 -15.19
N GLN A 55 -16.20 18.57 -15.49
CA GLN A 55 -16.86 17.33 -15.04
C GLN A 55 -16.46 16.10 -15.88
N LEU A 56 -15.71 16.28 -16.96
CA LEU A 56 -15.19 15.18 -17.79
C LEU A 56 -14.02 14.43 -17.14
N PHE A 57 -13.39 15.01 -16.11
CA PHE A 57 -12.19 14.49 -15.47
C PHE A 57 -12.35 14.49 -13.94
N GLY A 58 -13.01 13.48 -13.40
CA GLY A 58 -13.14 13.27 -11.95
C GLY A 58 -11.90 12.61 -11.34
N ALA A 59 -11.64 12.88 -10.06
CA ALA A 59 -10.58 12.30 -9.26
C ALA A 59 -9.21 12.21 -9.98
N PRO A 60 -8.65 13.32 -10.50
CA PRO A 60 -7.37 13.28 -11.20
C PRO A 60 -6.22 13.04 -10.21
N VAL A 61 -5.41 12.03 -10.49
CA VAL A 61 -4.22 11.68 -9.71
C VAL A 61 -2.99 11.65 -10.61
N LEU A 62 -1.99 12.46 -10.27
CA LEU A 62 -0.68 12.45 -10.90
C LEU A 62 0.29 11.64 -10.05
N SER A 63 1.12 10.79 -10.63
CA SER A 63 2.12 10.02 -9.90
C SER A 63 3.48 10.00 -10.60
N PHE A 64 4.52 10.17 -9.79
CA PHE A 64 5.91 9.90 -10.16
C PHE A 64 6.38 8.69 -9.37
N VAL A 65 6.84 7.64 -10.05
CA VAL A 65 7.20 6.37 -9.43
C VAL A 65 8.58 5.92 -9.90
N THR A 66 9.46 5.65 -8.95
CA THR A 66 10.77 5.03 -9.15
C THR A 66 10.83 3.71 -8.36
N LYS A 67 11.99 3.05 -8.34
CA LYS A 67 12.21 1.84 -7.53
C LYS A 67 12.11 2.11 -6.02
N HIS A 68 12.62 3.25 -5.56
CA HIS A 68 12.84 3.54 -4.13
C HIS A 68 11.99 4.70 -3.61
N PHE A 69 11.33 5.43 -4.49
CA PHE A 69 10.55 6.60 -4.14
C PHE A 69 9.34 6.72 -5.06
N SER A 70 8.20 7.14 -4.50
CA SER A 70 7.04 7.57 -5.27
C SER A 70 6.38 8.79 -4.63
N ALA A 71 5.90 9.69 -5.48
CA ALA A 71 5.00 10.77 -5.10
C ALA A 71 3.69 10.60 -5.86
N MET A 72 2.57 10.63 -5.16
CA MET A 72 1.22 10.62 -5.74
C MET A 72 0.52 11.90 -5.31
N TYR A 73 0.06 12.69 -6.26
CA TYR A 73 -0.64 13.94 -6.03
C TYR A 73 -2.10 13.78 -6.45
N ASP A 74 -2.99 13.91 -5.48
CA ASP A 74 -4.42 14.05 -5.69
C ASP A 74 -4.73 15.52 -5.95
N VAL A 75 -5.21 15.81 -7.16
CA VAL A 75 -5.49 17.17 -7.63
C VAL A 75 -6.71 17.76 -6.92
N GLU A 76 -7.74 16.96 -6.66
CA GLU A 76 -8.97 17.39 -5.98
C GLU A 76 -8.71 17.62 -4.50
N GLY A 77 -8.11 16.63 -3.84
CA GLY A 77 -7.72 16.72 -2.43
C GLY A 77 -6.64 17.77 -2.15
N ARG A 78 -5.95 18.24 -3.19
CA ARG A 78 -4.74 19.08 -3.13
C ARG A 78 -3.69 18.52 -2.17
N ASN A 79 -3.52 17.22 -2.23
CA ASN A 79 -2.69 16.48 -1.30
C ASN A 79 -1.64 15.64 -2.05
N ALA A 80 -0.49 15.44 -1.44
CA ALA A 80 0.55 14.55 -1.93
C ALA A 80 0.84 13.44 -0.91
N LEU A 81 0.81 12.19 -1.36
CA LEU A 81 1.35 11.07 -0.62
C LEU A 81 2.74 10.72 -1.14
N LEU A 82 3.74 10.91 -0.29
CA LEU A 82 5.13 10.55 -0.53
C LEU A 82 5.40 9.18 0.07
N ARG A 83 6.12 8.32 -0.64
CA ARG A 83 6.59 7.03 -0.13
C ARG A 83 8.03 6.79 -0.54
N GLY A 84 8.83 6.32 0.39
CA GLY A 84 10.24 6.00 0.22
C GLY A 84 10.57 4.62 0.78
N ASN A 85 11.56 3.96 0.19
CA ASN A 85 12.18 2.77 0.74
C ASN A 85 13.67 2.74 0.46
N ALA A 86 14.43 2.19 1.41
CA ALA A 86 15.86 1.94 1.28
C ALA A 86 16.20 0.59 1.91
N SER A 87 17.36 0.03 1.56
CA SER A 87 17.86 -1.18 2.18
C SER A 87 19.35 -1.03 2.45
N LEU A 88 19.79 -1.45 3.63
CA LEU A 88 21.21 -1.51 3.94
C LEU A 88 21.90 -2.57 3.05
N PRO A 89 23.23 -2.47 2.84
CA PRO A 89 23.99 -3.51 2.14
C PRO A 89 23.70 -4.90 2.70
N GLY A 90 23.52 -5.88 1.81
CA GLY A 90 23.11 -7.24 2.18
C GLY A 90 21.59 -7.42 2.40
N GLY A 91 20.80 -6.34 2.39
CA GLY A 91 19.33 -6.42 2.36
C GLY A 91 18.69 -6.98 3.63
N ALA A 92 19.47 -7.17 4.69
CA ALA A 92 19.01 -7.66 5.98
C ALA A 92 18.07 -6.66 6.66
N VAL A 93 18.36 -5.37 6.52
CA VAL A 93 17.56 -4.25 7.06
C VAL A 93 16.96 -3.44 5.92
N GLN A 94 15.65 -3.22 5.98
CA GLN A 94 14.87 -2.40 5.06
C GLN A 94 14.22 -1.25 5.82
N LEU A 95 14.32 -0.06 5.26
CA LEU A 95 13.68 1.16 5.76
C LEU A 95 12.55 1.52 4.83
N ARG A 96 11.41 1.93 5.39
CA ARG A 96 10.27 2.47 4.64
C ARG A 96 9.78 3.72 5.34
N ALA A 97 9.30 4.67 4.54
CA ALA A 97 8.67 5.88 5.04
C ALA A 97 7.50 6.24 4.12
N SER A 98 6.41 6.71 4.70
CA SER A 98 5.33 7.38 3.98
C SER A 98 4.94 8.66 4.68
N HIS A 99 4.55 9.67 3.92
CA HIS A 99 4.13 10.95 4.46
C HIS A 99 3.03 11.55 3.60
N ASP A 100 1.92 11.86 4.25
CA ASP A 100 0.81 12.62 3.75
C ASP A 100 1.07 14.12 4.01
N VAL A 101 1.23 14.89 2.94
CA VAL A 101 1.70 16.28 3.03
C VAL A 101 0.63 17.21 3.61
N LYS A 102 -0.64 16.97 3.30
CA LYS A 102 -1.74 17.83 3.75
C LYS A 102 -2.10 17.55 5.19
N GLU A 103 -2.21 16.27 5.56
CA GLU A 103 -2.52 15.86 6.94
C GLU A 103 -1.30 16.02 7.87
N GLN A 104 -0.10 16.19 7.30
CA GLN A 104 1.17 16.25 8.04
C GLN A 104 1.45 14.96 8.84
N GLU A 105 0.84 13.86 8.43
CA GLU A 105 0.95 12.56 9.06
C GLU A 105 1.77 11.59 8.21
N GLY A 106 2.24 10.50 8.80
CA GLY A 106 3.12 9.56 8.14
C GLY A 106 3.45 8.37 9.01
N GLU A 107 4.22 7.45 8.42
CA GLU A 107 4.72 6.28 9.11
C GLU A 107 6.15 6.01 8.64
N VAL A 108 7.04 5.70 9.58
CA VAL A 108 8.37 5.16 9.30
C VAL A 108 8.41 3.74 9.83
N SER A 109 8.93 2.80 9.04
CA SER A 109 9.15 1.44 9.47
C SER A 109 10.53 0.91 9.14
N VAL A 110 11.03 0.07 10.04
CA VAL A 110 12.28 -0.68 9.90
C VAL A 110 11.93 -2.16 9.95
N ARG A 111 12.31 -2.90 8.91
CA ARG A 111 12.11 -4.35 8.84
C ARG A 111 13.45 -5.06 8.73
N THR A 112 13.67 -6.05 9.60
CA THR A 112 14.88 -6.86 9.61
C THR A 112 14.58 -8.35 9.53
N ARG A 113 15.45 -9.10 8.85
CA ARG A 113 15.46 -10.57 8.95
C ARG A 113 16.07 -10.99 10.27
N LEU A 114 15.56 -12.07 10.85
CA LEU A 114 16.17 -12.73 12.00
C LEU A 114 17.10 -13.85 11.51
N GLY A 115 17.60 -14.70 12.41
CA GLY A 115 18.56 -15.77 12.06
C GLY A 115 18.04 -16.67 10.92
N ASP A 116 16.77 -17.07 11.00
CA ASP A 116 16.06 -17.73 9.90
C ASP A 116 15.38 -16.66 9.00
N PRO A 117 15.61 -16.67 7.67
CA PRO A 117 15.05 -15.70 6.73
C PRO A 117 13.52 -15.72 6.61
N SER A 118 12.85 -16.78 7.07
CA SER A 118 11.39 -16.83 7.15
C SER A 118 10.84 -16.00 8.32
N TYR A 119 11.68 -15.65 9.29
CA TYR A 119 11.33 -14.81 10.42
C TYR A 119 11.80 -13.37 10.22
N ARG A 120 10.94 -12.41 10.52
CA ARG A 120 11.25 -10.99 10.36
C ARG A 120 10.67 -10.19 11.51
N LEU A 121 11.42 -9.20 11.98
CA LEU A 121 10.94 -8.21 12.92
C LEU A 121 10.70 -6.89 12.16
N GLU A 122 9.55 -6.28 12.39
CA GLU A 122 9.21 -4.96 11.86
C GLU A 122 8.84 -4.04 13.03
N ILE A 123 9.46 -2.86 13.05
CA ILE A 123 9.15 -1.80 14.00
C ILE A 123 8.64 -0.62 13.19
N SER A 124 7.46 -0.10 13.49
CA SER A 124 6.91 1.07 12.81
C SER A 124 6.41 2.13 13.78
N SER A 125 6.43 3.38 13.36
CA SER A 125 6.06 4.53 14.20
C SER A 125 5.47 5.63 13.33
N LEU A 126 4.48 6.34 13.89
CA LEU A 126 3.84 7.48 13.24
C LEU A 126 4.77 8.70 13.21
N VAL A 127 4.56 9.57 12.23
CA VAL A 127 5.25 10.86 12.10
C VAL A 127 4.20 11.95 11.90
N PRO A 128 4.06 12.95 12.80
CA PRO A 128 4.86 13.14 14.01
C PRO A 128 4.69 11.98 15.00
N TYR A 129 5.70 11.78 15.83
CA TYR A 129 5.70 10.69 16.80
C TYR A 129 4.51 10.81 17.75
N SER A 130 3.72 9.74 17.80
CA SER A 130 2.57 9.62 18.68
C SER A 130 2.52 8.21 19.26
N GLY A 131 2.61 8.11 20.58
CA GLY A 131 2.54 6.83 21.30
C GLY A 131 3.74 5.92 21.10
N LEU A 132 3.62 4.66 21.53
CA LEU A 132 4.68 3.66 21.36
C LEU A 132 4.74 3.16 19.90
N PRO A 133 5.94 2.79 19.39
CA PRO A 133 6.05 2.16 18.09
C PRO A 133 5.35 0.79 18.09
N ARG A 134 4.73 0.45 16.97
CA ARG A 134 4.23 -0.90 16.69
C ARG A 134 5.39 -1.84 16.46
N ALA A 135 5.36 -3.01 17.10
CA ALA A 135 6.30 -4.09 16.86
C ALA A 135 5.56 -5.31 16.29
N THR A 136 6.03 -5.83 15.15
CA THR A 136 5.44 -6.98 14.47
C THR A 136 6.48 -8.05 14.21
N LEU A 137 6.24 -9.25 14.75
CA LEU A 137 7.01 -10.45 14.45
C LEU A 137 6.28 -11.24 13.35
N HIS A 138 6.96 -11.42 12.22
CA HIS A 138 6.53 -12.28 11.12
C HIS A 138 7.21 -13.64 11.23
N PHE A 139 6.46 -14.71 10.97
CA PHE A 139 6.92 -16.10 10.96
C PHE A 139 6.28 -16.86 9.77
N PRO A 140 6.73 -18.07 9.40
CA PRO A 140 6.33 -18.74 8.15
C PRO A 140 4.82 -18.83 7.92
N ILE A 141 4.06 -19.08 8.98
CA ILE A 141 2.61 -19.31 8.92
C ILE A 141 1.81 -18.08 9.33
N GLY A 142 2.43 -16.93 9.64
CA GLY A 142 1.68 -15.83 10.24
C GLY A 142 2.47 -14.64 10.75
N GLN A 143 1.80 -13.81 11.54
CA GLN A 143 2.40 -12.68 12.22
C GLN A 143 1.70 -12.39 13.55
N VAL A 144 2.43 -11.77 14.47
CA VAL A 144 1.90 -11.18 15.71
C VAL A 144 2.40 -9.76 15.79
N SER A 145 1.53 -8.82 16.12
CA SER A 145 1.85 -7.41 16.32
C SER A 145 1.33 -6.91 17.65
N VAL A 146 2.11 -6.01 18.25
CA VAL A 146 1.75 -5.25 19.45
C VAL A 146 1.84 -3.78 19.11
N GLU A 147 0.80 -3.03 19.41
CA GLU A 147 0.77 -1.57 19.22
C GLU A 147 0.03 -0.90 20.39
N GLU A 148 0.29 0.40 20.59
CA GLU A 148 -0.50 1.21 21.50
C GLU A 148 -1.77 1.66 20.79
N ARG A 149 -2.93 1.49 21.43
CA ARG A 149 -4.21 2.03 20.99
C ARG A 149 -4.86 2.84 22.10
N THR A 150 -5.67 3.82 21.68
CA THR A 150 -6.53 4.58 22.57
C THR A 150 -7.92 3.93 22.60
N ASN A 151 -8.48 3.70 23.79
CA ASN A 151 -9.82 3.16 23.96
C ASN A 151 -10.89 4.25 23.85
N GLU A 152 -12.17 3.87 23.97
CA GLU A 152 -13.30 4.81 23.95
C GLU A 152 -13.28 5.85 25.08
N GLU A 153 -12.49 5.61 26.14
CA GLU A 153 -12.31 6.49 27.31
C GLU A 153 -11.02 7.32 27.25
N ASP A 154 -10.39 7.45 26.07
CA ASP A 154 -9.10 8.13 25.86
C ASP A 154 -7.91 7.55 26.65
N GLN A 155 -8.01 6.30 27.12
CA GLN A 155 -6.94 5.60 27.81
C GLN A 155 -6.07 4.81 26.82
N LYS A 156 -4.76 4.96 26.98
CA LYS A 156 -3.76 4.19 26.22
C LYS A 156 -3.68 2.76 26.76
N MET A 157 -3.87 1.78 25.86
CA MET A 157 -3.70 0.37 26.14
C MET A 157 -2.81 -0.30 25.07
N LEU A 158 -2.21 -1.43 25.44
CA LEU A 158 -1.50 -2.28 24.48
C LEU A 158 -2.50 -3.22 23.81
N SER A 159 -2.62 -3.15 22.50
CA SER A 159 -3.40 -4.09 21.70
C SER A 159 -2.49 -5.17 21.11
N VAL A 160 -3.00 -6.39 21.07
CA VAL A 160 -2.31 -7.54 20.47
C VAL A 160 -3.15 -8.04 19.32
N TYR A 161 -2.51 -8.17 18.16
CA TYR A 161 -3.08 -8.78 16.98
C TYR A 161 -2.23 -9.98 16.57
N GLY A 162 -2.86 -11.06 16.14
CA GLY A 162 -2.17 -12.23 15.63
C GLY A 162 -2.96 -12.88 14.51
N ILE A 163 -2.27 -13.41 13.51
CA ILE A 163 -2.88 -14.25 12.49
C ILE A 163 -1.94 -15.39 12.14
N ALA A 164 -2.47 -16.60 12.04
CA ALA A 164 -1.78 -17.79 11.58
C ALA A 164 -2.63 -18.53 10.55
N LYS A 165 -2.00 -19.01 9.49
CA LYS A 165 -2.60 -19.78 8.40
C LYS A 165 -1.76 -21.00 8.11
N THR A 166 -2.36 -22.18 8.20
CA THR A 166 -1.68 -23.45 7.96
C THR A 166 -2.53 -24.35 7.10
N ASP A 167 -1.88 -25.17 6.28
CA ASP A 167 -2.54 -26.34 5.72
C ASP A 167 -2.96 -27.27 6.86
N PHE A 168 -4.20 -27.75 6.82
CA PHE A 168 -4.76 -28.63 7.83
C PHE A 168 -5.81 -29.51 7.15
N LEU A 169 -5.67 -30.83 7.24
CA LEU A 169 -6.49 -31.79 6.48
C LEU A 169 -6.52 -31.44 4.97
N ASP A 170 -7.68 -31.53 4.34
CA ASP A 170 -7.91 -31.20 2.92
C ASP A 170 -8.18 -29.70 2.71
N GLY A 171 -7.65 -28.84 3.59
CA GLY A 171 -8.01 -27.43 3.59
C GLY A 171 -6.94 -26.53 4.15
N ILE A 172 -7.34 -25.29 4.37
CA ILE A 172 -6.53 -24.27 5.02
C ILE A 172 -7.26 -23.77 6.25
N LEU A 173 -6.63 -23.91 7.41
CA LEU A 173 -7.08 -23.32 8.66
C LEU A 173 -6.44 -21.93 8.82
N THR A 174 -7.25 -20.93 9.13
CA THR A 174 -6.83 -19.58 9.50
C THR A 174 -7.32 -19.30 10.92
N ALA A 175 -6.43 -18.90 11.81
CA ALA A 175 -6.76 -18.39 13.14
C ALA A 175 -6.33 -16.93 13.20
N GLN A 176 -7.24 -16.04 13.58
CA GLN A 176 -7.00 -14.61 13.71
C GLN A 176 -7.46 -14.14 15.09
N TYR A 177 -6.58 -13.50 15.82
CA TYR A 177 -6.84 -12.88 17.10
C TYR A 177 -6.72 -11.36 16.97
N ASN A 178 -7.68 -10.63 17.52
CA ASN A 178 -7.64 -9.18 17.60
C ASN A 178 -8.21 -8.71 18.93
N GLU A 179 -7.34 -8.22 19.82
CA GLU A 179 -7.64 -7.69 21.16
C GLU A 179 -8.28 -8.68 22.13
N ASN A 180 -9.46 -9.23 21.82
CA ASN A 180 -10.17 -10.28 22.54
C ASN A 180 -11.07 -11.14 21.63
N ASP A 181 -11.12 -10.85 20.33
CA ASP A 181 -11.89 -11.64 19.36
C ASP A 181 -11.01 -12.68 18.70
N LEU A 182 -11.44 -13.95 18.72
CA LEU A 182 -10.77 -15.06 18.06
C LEU A 182 -11.65 -15.59 16.92
N ASN A 183 -11.23 -15.32 15.69
CA ASN A 183 -11.87 -15.81 14.49
C ASN A 183 -11.13 -17.04 13.93
N LEU A 184 -11.85 -18.14 13.77
CA LEU A 184 -11.36 -19.36 13.13
C LEU A 184 -12.08 -19.57 11.81
N ARG A 185 -11.32 -19.69 10.71
CA ARG A 185 -11.85 -19.97 9.37
C ARG A 185 -11.19 -21.21 8.78
N TYR A 186 -12.00 -22.15 8.32
CA TYR A 186 -11.55 -23.30 7.54
C TYR A 186 -12.03 -23.19 6.09
N CYS A 187 -11.10 -23.26 5.14
CA CYS A 187 -11.40 -23.29 3.71
C CYS A 187 -11.03 -24.66 3.14
N TYR A 188 -12.03 -25.44 2.74
CA TYR A 188 -11.83 -26.75 2.10
C TYR A 188 -11.27 -26.57 0.67
N LYS A 189 -10.27 -27.38 0.30
CA LYS A 189 -9.74 -27.45 -1.07
C LYS A 189 -10.55 -28.47 -1.85
N VAL A 190 -11.43 -28.00 -2.74
CA VAL A 190 -12.10 -28.90 -3.69
C VAL A 190 -11.13 -29.20 -4.83
N ILE A 191 -10.69 -30.45 -4.94
CA ILE A 191 -9.97 -30.95 -6.11
C ILE A 191 -11.00 -31.62 -7.01
N TYR A 192 -11.24 -31.04 -8.19
CA TYR A 192 -12.00 -31.73 -9.24
C TYR A 192 -11.05 -32.74 -9.89
N VAL A 193 -11.39 -34.03 -9.76
CA VAL A 193 -10.69 -35.15 -10.40
C VAL A 193 -11.41 -35.53 -11.68
#